data_AF-A0A256ZG59-F1
#
_entry.id   AF-A0A256ZG59-F1
#
_cell.length_a   1.000
_cell.length_b   1.000
_cell.length_c   1.000
_cell.angle_alpha   90.00
_cell.angle_beta   90.00
_cell.angle_gamma   90.00
#
_symmetry.space_group_name_H-M   'P 1'
#
loop_
_entity.id
_entity.type
_entity.pdbx_description
1 polymer ?
#
loop_
_entity_poly.entity_id
_entity_poly.type
_entity_poly.pdbx_seq_one_letter_code
_entity_poly.pdbx_strand_id
1 'polypeptide(L)'
;MALGTSSREDSASIKLNTLNLIPKYVRRGYKKRVKDLALQRARLLYLNAVSEVREGEIDRGRDHVKLALRLLEKANAKKPPYLRRWVCKNCYAPLIPGLTVTVRVKGDRKYVIIAKKCLLCGWVSRVRCVRRR
;
A
#
# COMPACT_ATOMS: atom_id res chain seq x y z
N MET A 1 -39.76 -8.31 22.93
CA MET A 1 -38.90 -8.88 21.86
C MET A 1 -37.54 -8.19 22.00
N ALA A 2 -36.62 -8.76 22.79
CA ALA A 2 -35.50 -9.59 22.30
C ALA A 2 -34.59 -8.75 21.37
N LEU A 3 -33.33 -8.41 21.64
CA LEU A 3 -32.31 -8.93 22.56
C LEU A 3 -31.39 -7.78 22.99
N GLY A 4 -31.11 -7.69 24.29
CA GLY A 4 -29.78 -7.27 24.71
C GLY A 4 -28.77 -8.34 24.29
N THR A 5 -27.68 -7.89 23.67
CA THR A 5 -26.41 -8.62 23.59
C THR A 5 -25.34 -7.59 23.92
N SER A 6 -24.93 -7.52 25.19
CA SER A 6 -23.80 -8.28 25.71
C SER A 6 -22.46 -7.79 25.12
N SER A 7 -21.65 -7.22 26.00
CA SER A 7 -20.20 -7.42 26.00
C SER A 7 -19.42 -6.77 24.84
N ARG A 8 -19.17 -5.46 24.95
CA ARG A 8 -17.90 -4.87 24.45
C ARG A 8 -16.79 -5.00 25.49
N GLU A 9 -16.76 -6.16 26.16
CA GLU A 9 -15.62 -6.60 26.95
C GLU A 9 -14.86 -7.61 26.09
N ASP A 10 -14.12 -7.12 25.11
CA ASP A 10 -13.10 -7.94 24.47
C ASP A 10 -11.79 -7.15 24.44
N SER A 11 -10.92 -7.52 25.38
CA SER A 11 -9.46 -7.35 25.36
C SER A 11 -8.86 -6.00 25.80
N ALA A 12 -9.32 -5.46 26.94
CA ALA A 12 -8.31 -5.04 27.91
C ALA A 12 -7.56 -6.31 28.36
N SER A 13 -6.22 -6.27 28.41
CA SER A 13 -5.32 -7.38 28.81
C SER A 13 -4.86 -8.31 27.68
N ILE A 14 -3.87 -7.84 26.89
CA ILE A 14 -2.49 -8.39 26.88
C ILE A 14 -1.61 -7.27 26.28
N LYS A 15 -1.12 -6.38 27.14
CA LYS A 15 0.10 -5.62 26.88
C LYS A 15 1.12 -5.92 27.97
N LEU A 16 1.32 -7.21 28.26
CA LEU A 16 2.68 -7.58 28.64
C LEU A 16 3.51 -7.32 27.39
N ASN A 17 4.37 -6.32 27.49
CA ASN A 17 5.41 -6.03 26.53
C ASN A 17 6.45 -7.18 26.61
N THR A 18 6.02 -8.41 26.32
CA THR A 18 6.82 -9.65 26.39
C THR A 18 7.97 -9.63 25.39
N LEU A 19 7.89 -8.76 24.39
CA LEU A 19 9.00 -8.45 23.49
C LEU A 19 10.21 -7.86 24.22
N ASN A 20 10.07 -7.32 25.43
CA ASN A 20 11.20 -6.82 26.23
C ASN A 20 11.91 -7.89 27.07
N LEU A 21 11.39 -9.12 27.13
CA LEU A 21 11.99 -10.24 27.85
C LEU A 21 12.80 -11.19 26.94
N ILE A 22 12.65 -11.07 25.62
CA ILE A 22 13.30 -11.93 24.63
C ILE A 22 14.74 -11.46 24.35
N PRO A 23 15.77 -12.32 24.18
CA PRO A 23 17.11 -11.87 23.81
C PRO A 23 17.16 -11.02 22.53
N LYS A 24 18.02 -9.99 22.48
CA LYS A 24 18.09 -9.02 21.35
C LYS A 24 18.28 -9.71 19.99
N TYR A 25 18.96 -10.85 19.93
CA TYR A 25 19.20 -11.61 18.70
C TYR A 25 17.93 -12.29 18.14
N VAL A 26 17.05 -12.81 18.99
CA VAL A 26 15.74 -13.38 18.57
C VAL A 26 14.79 -12.26 18.11
N ARG A 27 14.79 -11.10 18.81
CA ARG A 27 13.97 -9.93 18.40
C ARG A 27 14.32 -9.41 17.01
N ARG A 28 15.59 -9.46 16.62
CA ARG A 28 16.04 -9.00 15.29
C ARG A 28 15.48 -9.87 14.17
N GLY A 29 15.50 -11.19 14.36
CA GLY A 29 14.90 -12.15 13.44
C GLY A 29 13.38 -12.01 13.34
N TYR A 30 12.69 -11.88 14.48
CA TYR A 30 11.24 -11.69 14.52
C TYR A 30 10.78 -10.43 13.76
N LYS A 31 11.43 -9.29 14.02
CA LYS A 31 11.12 -8.03 13.30
C LYS A 31 11.29 -8.16 11.79
N LYS A 32 12.30 -8.89 11.32
CA LYS A 32 12.51 -9.15 9.89
C LYS A 32 11.36 -9.98 9.31
N ARG A 33 10.98 -11.09 9.96
CA ARG A 33 9.84 -11.92 9.54
C ARG A 33 8.52 -11.16 9.51
N VAL A 34 8.27 -10.31 10.50
CA VAL A 34 7.07 -9.45 10.54
C VAL A 34 7.06 -8.46 9.36
N LYS A 35 8.20 -7.86 9.02
CA LYS A 35 8.32 -6.98 7.85
C LYS A 35 8.09 -7.74 6.54
N ASP A 36 8.65 -8.94 6.41
CA ASP A 36 8.49 -9.77 5.23
C ASP A 36 7.03 -10.20 5.05
N LEU A 37 6.37 -10.65 6.12
CA LEU A 37 4.95 -10.98 6.13
C LEU A 37 4.08 -9.76 5.78
N ALA A 38 4.45 -8.59 6.30
CA ALA A 38 3.76 -7.35 5.98
C ALA A 38 3.87 -6.98 4.50
N LEU A 39 5.05 -7.16 3.89
CA LEU A 39 5.25 -6.94 2.45
C LEU A 39 4.42 -7.92 1.61
N GLN A 40 4.38 -9.20 2.00
CA GLN A 40 3.56 -10.21 1.33
C GLN A 40 2.07 -9.85 1.37
N ARG A 41 1.54 -9.50 2.56
CA ARG A 41 0.14 -9.09 2.73
C ARG A 41 -0.18 -7.82 1.95
N ALA A 42 0.69 -6.82 1.99
CA ALA A 42 0.51 -5.59 1.22
C ALA A 42 0.51 -5.84 -0.30
N ARG A 43 1.25 -6.85 -0.77
CA ARG A 43 1.21 -7.28 -2.18
C ARG A 43 -0.15 -7.87 -2.54
N LEU A 44 -0.68 -8.80 -1.73
CA LEU A 44 -1.99 -9.41 -1.97
C LEU A 44 -3.11 -8.37 -1.97
N LEU A 45 -3.14 -7.49 -0.96
CA LEU A 45 -4.12 -6.40 -0.89
C LEU A 45 -4.06 -5.49 -2.13
N TYR A 46 -2.86 -5.21 -2.63
CA TYR A 46 -2.71 -4.42 -3.86
C TYR A 46 -3.22 -5.15 -5.10
N LEU A 47 -3.02 -6.47 -5.21
CA LEU A 47 -3.55 -7.25 -6.32
C LEU A 47 -5.08 -7.28 -6.30
N ASN A 48 -5.68 -7.47 -5.14
CA ASN A 48 -7.14 -7.39 -4.96
C ASN A 48 -7.67 -6.00 -5.31
N ALA A 49 -6.98 -4.94 -4.89
CA ALA A 49 -7.36 -3.58 -5.27
C ALA A 49 -7.37 -3.41 -6.80
N VAL A 50 -6.40 -4.00 -7.51
CA VAL A 50 -6.33 -3.91 -8.97
C VAL A 50 -7.45 -4.70 -9.63
N SER A 51 -7.84 -5.87 -9.12
CA SER A 51 -8.96 -6.63 -9.66
C SER A 51 -10.29 -5.90 -9.45
N GLU A 52 -10.55 -5.38 -8.25
CA GLU A 52 -11.79 -4.62 -7.97
C GLU A 52 -11.93 -3.38 -8.84
N VAL A 53 -10.85 -2.62 -9.05
CA VAL A 53 -10.89 -1.46 -9.95
C VAL A 53 -11.11 -1.85 -11.40
N ARG A 54 -10.70 -3.05 -11.83
CA ARG A 54 -11.01 -3.57 -13.17
C ARG A 54 -12.48 -3.95 -13.31
N GLU A 55 -13.09 -4.43 -12.23
CA GLU A 55 -14.52 -4.75 -12.16
C GLU A 55 -15.41 -3.49 -12.06
N GLY A 56 -14.82 -2.31 -11.79
CA GLY A 56 -15.51 -1.02 -11.72
C GLY A 56 -15.66 -0.49 -10.29
N GLU A 57 -15.32 -1.29 -9.28
CA GLU A 57 -15.43 -0.95 -7.86
C GLU A 57 -14.22 -0.13 -7.37
N ILE A 58 -14.19 1.14 -7.76
CA ILE A 58 -13.05 2.04 -7.49
C ILE A 58 -12.86 2.29 -5.99
N ASP A 59 -13.95 2.42 -5.23
CA ASP A 59 -13.87 2.77 -3.81
C ASP A 59 -13.33 1.62 -2.96
N ARG A 60 -13.73 0.38 -3.25
CA ARG A 60 -13.13 -0.80 -2.61
C ARG A 60 -11.63 -0.89 -2.89
N GLY A 61 -11.22 -0.61 -4.13
CA GLY A 61 -9.81 -0.55 -4.50
C GLY A 61 -9.03 0.50 -3.71
N ARG A 62 -9.62 1.66 -3.41
CA ARG A 62 -8.99 2.69 -2.55
C ARG A 62 -8.79 2.18 -1.13
N ASP A 63 -9.79 1.50 -0.58
CA ASP A 63 -9.76 1.02 0.79
C ASP A 63 -8.73 -0.10 0.97
N HIS A 64 -8.64 -1.03 0.02
CA HIS A 64 -7.58 -2.03 -0.02
C HIS A 64 -6.18 -1.41 -0.02
N VAL A 65 -5.97 -0.34 -0.81
CA VAL A 65 -4.69 0.37 -0.84
C VAL A 65 -4.40 1.08 0.49
N LYS A 66 -5.40 1.76 1.09
CA LYS A 66 -5.24 2.39 2.42
C LYS A 66 -4.87 1.35 3.47
N LEU A 67 -5.53 0.19 3.47
CA LEU A 67 -5.21 -0.92 4.37
C LEU A 67 -3.76 -1.40 4.17
N ALA A 68 -3.32 -1.58 2.92
CA ALA A 68 -1.95 -1.96 2.62
C ALA A 68 -0.92 -0.94 3.13
N LEU A 69 -1.19 0.37 2.99
CA LEU A 69 -0.29 1.43 3.48
C LEU A 69 -0.22 1.44 5.01
N ARG A 70 -1.36 1.38 5.71
CA ARG A 70 -1.42 1.31 7.17
C ARG A 70 -0.66 0.09 7.70
N LEU A 71 -0.74 -1.04 6.99
CA LEU A 71 -0.07 -2.27 7.36
C LEU A 71 1.47 -2.12 7.25
N LEU A 72 1.96 -1.48 6.19
CA LEU A 72 3.39 -1.19 6.03
C LEU A 72 3.91 -0.18 7.06
N GLU A 73 3.12 0.84 7.39
CA GLU A 73 3.44 1.83 8.42
C GLU A 73 3.58 1.16 9.80
N LYS A 74 2.61 0.32 10.19
CA LYS A 74 2.66 -0.45 11.44
C LYS A 74 3.88 -1.38 11.52
N ALA A 75 4.23 -2.02 10.41
CA ALA A 75 5.40 -2.90 10.34
C ALA A 75 6.73 -2.13 10.21
N ASN A 76 6.68 -0.82 10.02
CA ASN A 76 7.83 0.04 9.73
C ASN A 76 8.67 -0.52 8.56
N ALA A 77 7.96 -0.95 7.52
CA ALA A 77 8.49 -1.54 6.30
C ALA A 77 8.58 -0.48 5.19
N LYS A 78 9.63 -0.57 4.36
CA LYS A 78 9.81 0.37 3.25
C LYS A 78 8.73 0.17 2.20
N LYS A 79 8.12 1.26 1.74
CA LYS A 79 7.11 1.20 0.68
C LYS A 79 7.71 0.61 -0.61
N PRO A 80 7.17 -0.52 -1.10
CA PRO A 80 7.70 -1.18 -2.29
C PRO A 80 7.42 -0.37 -3.56
N PRO A 81 8.16 -0.60 -4.65
CA PRO A 81 8.10 0.24 -5.85
C PRO A 81 6.73 0.24 -6.52
N TYR A 82 5.96 -0.84 -6.44
CA TYR A 82 4.61 -0.91 -7.00
C TYR A 82 3.67 0.06 -6.30
N LEU A 83 3.56 0.01 -4.96
CA LEU A 83 2.77 0.98 -4.20
C LEU A 83 3.32 2.41 -4.32
N ARG A 84 4.64 2.59 -4.49
CA ARG A 84 5.24 3.93 -4.61
C ARG A 84 4.94 4.60 -5.96
N ARG A 85 4.87 3.83 -7.04
CA ARG A 85 4.77 4.33 -8.43
C ARG A 85 3.37 4.19 -9.04
N TRP A 86 2.58 3.23 -8.57
CA TRP A 86 1.30 2.83 -9.18
C TRP A 86 0.10 3.06 -8.27
N VAL A 87 0.25 3.92 -7.26
CA VAL A 87 -0.84 4.41 -6.43
C VAL A 87 -0.85 5.92 -6.48
N CYS A 88 -2.03 6.52 -6.63
CA CYS A 88 -2.18 7.96 -6.56
C CYS A 88 -1.94 8.45 -5.12
N LYS A 89 -1.12 9.50 -4.95
CA LYS A 89 -0.83 10.05 -3.61
C LYS A 89 -2.00 10.82 -3.00
N ASN A 90 -2.93 11.30 -3.84
CA ASN A 90 -4.08 12.09 -3.39
C ASN A 90 -5.28 11.20 -3.07
N CYS A 91 -5.79 10.48 -4.07
CA CYS A 91 -7.01 9.67 -3.92
C CYS A 91 -6.77 8.20 -3.51
N TYR A 92 -5.50 7.76 -3.39
CA TYR A 92 -5.13 6.37 -3.07
C TYR A 92 -5.62 5.30 -4.04
N ALA A 93 -6.21 5.67 -5.18
CA ALA A 93 -6.62 4.71 -6.20
C ALA A 93 -5.40 4.04 -6.86
N PRO A 94 -5.49 2.75 -7.20
CA PRO A 94 -4.49 2.09 -8.03
C PRO A 94 -4.50 2.70 -9.43
N LEU A 95 -3.31 3.02 -9.93
CA LEU A 95 -3.09 3.59 -11.25
C LEU A 95 -2.95 2.44 -12.25
N ILE A 96 -3.97 2.22 -13.07
CA ILE A 96 -3.99 1.21 -14.13
C ILE A 96 -3.99 1.95 -15.47
N PRO A 97 -2.96 1.79 -16.31
CA PRO A 97 -2.92 2.42 -17.63
C PRO A 97 -4.17 2.08 -18.44
N GLY A 98 -4.78 3.09 -19.05
CA GLY A 98 -5.99 2.93 -19.86
C GLY A 98 -7.30 3.00 -19.09
N LEU A 99 -7.30 2.77 -17.77
CA LEU A 99 -8.50 2.86 -16.93
C LEU A 99 -8.48 4.12 -16.04
N THR A 100 -7.53 4.20 -15.11
CA THR A 100 -7.51 5.25 -14.08
C THR A 100 -6.41 6.28 -14.29
N VAL A 101 -5.46 6.02 -15.19
CA VAL A 101 -4.30 6.89 -15.42
C VAL A 101 -3.97 7.04 -16.90
N THR A 102 -3.68 8.27 -17.30
CA THR A 102 -3.02 8.56 -18.57
C THR A 102 -1.51 8.63 -18.35
N VAL A 103 -0.75 7.82 -19.07
CA VAL A 103 0.71 7.85 -19.05
C VAL A 103 1.21 8.53 -20.31
N ARG A 104 2.01 9.59 -20.14
CA ARG A 104 2.71 10.27 -21.23
C ARG A 104 4.20 10.14 -21.01
N VAL A 105 4.91 9.80 -22.07
CA VAL A 105 6.37 9.69 -22.07
C VAL A 105 6.91 10.89 -22.85
N LYS A 106 7.77 11.67 -22.21
CA LYS A 106 8.54 12.75 -22.87
C LYS A 106 10.01 12.36 -22.87
N GLY A 107 10.63 12.37 -24.04
CA GLY A 107 12.05 12.07 -24.19
C GLY A 107 12.87 13.35 -24.33
N ASP A 108 13.88 13.49 -23.47
CA ASP A 108 14.98 14.44 -23.62
C ASP A 108 16.26 13.67 -24.02
N ARG A 109 17.31 14.36 -24.49
CA ARG A 109 18.58 13.73 -24.89
C ARG A 109 19.22 12.87 -23.77
N LYS A 110 19.01 13.22 -22.51
CA LYS A 110 19.63 12.57 -21.33
C LYS A 110 18.64 11.79 -20.44
N TYR A 111 17.36 12.15 -20.46
CA TYR A 111 16.35 11.61 -19.55
C TYR A 111 15.06 11.28 -20.28
N VAL A 112 14.34 10.28 -19.77
CA VAL A 112 12.96 9.99 -20.15
C VAL A 112 12.07 10.38 -18.98
N ILE A 113 11.17 11.33 -19.19
CA ILE A 113 10.21 11.77 -18.18
C ILE A 113 8.90 11.03 -18.40
N ILE A 114 8.52 10.21 -17.43
CA ILE A 114 7.23 9.54 -17.41
C ILE A 114 6.28 10.38 -16.55
N ALA A 115 5.31 11.02 -17.20
CA ALA A 115 4.24 11.78 -16.56
C ALA A 115 2.99 10.92 -16.48
N LYS A 116 2.47 10.70 -15.28
CA LYS A 116 1.23 9.95 -15.03
C LYS A 116 0.20 10.90 -14.45
N LYS A 117 -0.91 11.12 -15.17
CA LYS A 117 -2.05 11.92 -14.71
C LYS A 117 -3.17 10.99 -14.29
N CYS A 118 -3.58 11.08 -13.02
CA CYS A 118 -4.76 10.37 -12.53
C CYS A 118 -6.01 10.98 -13.17
N LEU A 119 -6.89 10.14 -13.72
CA LEU A 119 -8.15 10.57 -14.32
C LEU A 119 -9.22 10.88 -13.27
N LEU A 120 -9.12 10.27 -12.08
CA LEU A 120 -10.10 10.43 -11.01
C LEU A 120 -9.97 11.76 -10.24
N CYS A 121 -8.74 12.24 -10.01
CA CYS A 121 -8.49 13.43 -9.18
C CYS A 121 -7.56 14.46 -9.84
N GLY A 122 -7.11 14.22 -11.07
CA GLY A 122 -6.22 15.13 -11.79
C GLY A 122 -4.76 15.16 -11.33
N TRP A 123 -4.40 14.46 -10.25
CA TRP A 123 -3.02 14.47 -9.70
C TRP A 123 -1.99 13.98 -10.74
N VAL A 124 -0.90 14.73 -10.90
CA VAL A 124 0.18 14.40 -11.84
C VAL A 124 1.44 14.00 -11.09
N SER A 125 1.92 12.79 -11.34
CA SER A 125 3.24 12.34 -10.88
C SER A 125 4.22 12.31 -12.05
N ARG A 126 5.45 12.79 -11.82
CA ARG A 126 6.53 12.77 -12.82
C ARG A 126 7.69 11.96 -12.28
N VAL A 127 8.16 11.00 -13.07
CA VAL A 127 9.34 10.20 -12.73
C VAL A 127 10.38 10.42 -13.83
N ARG A 128 11.57 10.86 -13.43
CA ARG A 128 12.73 10.94 -14.31
C ARG A 128 13.39 9.56 -14.36
N CYS A 129 13.50 9.01 -15.55
CA CYS A 129 14.26 7.80 -15.85
C CYS A 129 15.53 8.21 -16.57
N VAL A 130 16.69 7.78 -16.07
CA VAL A 130 17.96 7.98 -16.77
C VAL A 130 17.96 7.07 -18.00
N ARG A 131 18.28 7.61 -19.17
CA ARG A 131 18.46 6.79 -20.37
C ARG A 131 19.71 5.94 -20.15
N ARG A 132 19.54 4.62 -20.03
CA ARG A 132 20.69 3.70 -19.97
C ARG A 132 21.36 3.78 -21.35
N ARG A 133 22.57 4.32 -21.40
CA ARG A 133 23.42 4.33 -22.60
C ARG A 133 23.88 2.93 -22.92
#